data_AF-A0A9X1TPV0-F1
#
_entry.id   AF-A0A9X1TPV0-F1
#
_cell.length_a   1.000
_cell.length_b   1.000
_cell.length_c   1.000
_cell.angle_alpha   90.00
_cell.angle_beta   90.00
_cell.angle_gamma   90.00
#
_symmetry.space_group_name_H-M   'P 1'
#
loop_
_entity.id
_entity.type
_entity.pdbx_description
1 polymer ?
#
loop_
_entity_poly.entity_id
_entity_poly.type
_entity_poly.pdbx_seq_one_letter_code
_entity_poly.pdbx_strand_id
1 'polypeptide(L)'
;METANMLAAFNELIDHWKLICPHVAMLSIKMVAHYGAIAEFKVDRFRKIYGKAVVETHRLLKNHIHSHTYALVTHQYLQQANDSNMEQWENKSQLYDVYDVGELCYTYFPYEMA
;
A
#
# COMPACT_ATOMS: atom_id res chain seq x y z
N MET A 1 12.98 -16.93 -14.84
CA MET A 1 13.21 -15.56 -14.33
C MET A 1 12.20 -15.39 -13.21
N GLU A 2 12.62 -15.66 -11.98
CA GLU A 2 11.74 -15.58 -10.81
C GLU A 2 11.39 -14.11 -10.61
N THR A 3 10.13 -13.74 -10.84
CA THR A 3 9.66 -12.39 -10.53
C THR A 3 9.63 -12.26 -9.01
N ALA A 4 10.71 -11.75 -8.43
CA ALA A 4 10.73 -11.31 -7.05
C ALA A 4 9.68 -10.21 -6.90
N ASN A 5 8.55 -10.54 -6.29
CA ASN A 5 7.56 -9.55 -5.90
C ASN A 5 8.06 -8.79 -4.65
N MET A 6 7.49 -7.63 -4.36
CA MET A 6 7.98 -6.76 -3.28
C MET A 6 7.98 -7.47 -1.91
N LEU A 7 7.05 -8.39 -1.68
CA LEU A 7 6.98 -9.18 -0.45
C LEU A 7 8.17 -10.16 -0.33
N ALA A 8 8.52 -10.86 -1.41
CA ALA A 8 9.66 -11.77 -1.43
C ALA A 8 10.97 -11.02 -1.13
N ALA A 9 11.19 -9.88 -1.79
CA ALA A 9 12.37 -9.04 -1.54
C ALA A 9 12.41 -8.49 -0.10
N PHE A 10 11.25 -8.13 0.48
CA PHE A 10 11.15 -7.74 1.88
C PHE A 10 11.55 -8.90 2.80
N ASN A 11 10.98 -10.10 2.58
CA ASN A 11 11.26 -11.28 3.41
C ASN A 11 12.73 -11.72 3.34
N GLU A 12 13.37 -11.64 2.16
CA GLU A 12 14.81 -11.89 2.03
C GLU A 12 15.65 -10.97 2.92
N LEU A 13 15.29 -9.69 3.00
CA LEU A 13 15.94 -8.73 3.90
C LEU A 13 15.70 -9.07 5.37
N ILE A 14 14.48 -9.47 5.73
CA ILE A 14 14.17 -9.92 7.10
C ILE A 14 15.04 -11.14 7.46
N ASP A 15 15.10 -12.13 6.58
CA ASP A 15 15.87 -13.36 6.79
C ASP A 15 17.37 -13.10 6.93
N HIS A 16 17.90 -12.16 6.16
CA HIS A 16 19.30 -11.77 6.23
C HIS A 16 19.66 -11.12 7.57
N TRP A 17 18.80 -10.23 8.08
CA TRP A 17 19.13 -9.40 9.25
C TRP A 17 18.62 -9.95 10.59
N LYS A 18 17.63 -10.85 10.60
CA LYS A 18 17.00 -11.32 11.84
C LYS A 18 17.96 -11.98 12.84
N LEU A 19 19.05 -12.59 12.37
CA LEU A 19 20.05 -13.23 13.25
C LEU A 19 20.89 -12.20 14.02
N ILE A 20 21.10 -11.01 13.44
CA ILE A 20 21.94 -9.95 14.01
C ILE A 20 21.08 -8.93 14.77
N CYS A 21 19.84 -8.70 14.29
CA CYS A 21 18.87 -7.82 14.93
C CYS A 21 17.51 -8.54 15.01
N PRO A 22 17.22 -9.29 16.09
CA PRO A 22 16.00 -10.08 16.20
C PRO A 22 14.69 -9.27 16.04
N HIS A 23 14.69 -7.99 16.42
CA HIS A 23 13.55 -7.10 16.26
C HIS A 23 13.12 -6.91 14.80
N VAL A 24 14.03 -7.11 13.84
CA VAL A 24 13.70 -7.04 12.40
C VAL A 24 12.65 -8.10 12.03
N ALA A 25 12.61 -9.25 12.71
CA ALA A 25 11.60 -10.29 12.48
C ALA A 25 10.16 -9.84 12.81
N MET A 26 9.99 -8.72 13.53
CA MET A 26 8.67 -8.16 13.84
C MET A 26 8.19 -7.12 12.81
N LEU A 27 9.03 -6.78 11.82
CA LEU A 27 8.64 -5.83 10.78
C LEU A 27 7.65 -6.47 9.80
N SER A 28 6.71 -5.66 9.32
CA SER A 28 5.73 -6.05 8.31
C SER A 28 5.71 -5.01 7.18
N ILE A 29 5.09 -5.37 6.04
CA ILE A 29 5.02 -4.50 4.88
C ILE A 29 3.57 -4.22 4.45
N LYS A 30 3.23 -2.94 4.34
CA LYS A 30 1.97 -2.45 3.76
C LYS A 30 2.28 -1.72 2.46
N MET A 31 1.61 -2.10 1.37
CA MET A 31 1.70 -1.42 0.09
C MET A 31 0.38 -0.73 -0.24
N VAL A 32 0.45 0.49 -0.77
CA VAL A 32 -0.73 1.29 -1.16
C VAL A 32 -0.54 1.82 -2.58
N ALA A 33 -1.45 1.47 -3.48
CA ALA A 33 -1.57 2.03 -4.81
C ALA A 33 -2.80 2.97 -4.87
N HIS A 34 -2.51 4.26 -5.02
CA HIS A 34 -3.52 5.31 -5.02
C HIS A 34 -3.28 6.28 -6.17
N TYR A 35 -4.37 6.83 -6.71
CA TYR A 35 -4.35 7.78 -7.81
C TYR A 35 -5.09 9.06 -7.43
N GLY A 36 -4.47 10.19 -7.73
CA GLY A 36 -5.06 11.50 -7.57
C GLY A 36 -4.06 12.61 -7.87
N ALA A 37 -4.55 13.86 -7.82
CA ALA A 37 -3.71 15.01 -8.10
C ALA A 37 -2.61 15.18 -7.03
N ILE A 38 -1.38 15.35 -7.50
CA ILE A 38 -0.21 15.71 -6.70
C ILE A 38 0.39 17.00 -7.24
N ALA A 39 0.94 17.79 -6.34
CA ALA A 39 1.78 18.93 -6.67
C ALA A 39 3.18 18.69 -6.07
N GLU A 40 4.19 19.27 -6.71
CA GLU A 40 5.58 19.19 -6.26
C GLU A 40 6.03 20.59 -5.82
N PHE A 41 6.82 20.65 -4.75
CA PHE A 41 7.52 21.88 -4.36
C PHE A 41 8.97 21.57 -3.97
N LYS A 42 9.82 22.60 -4.11
CA LYS A 42 11.24 22.52 -3.80
C LYS A 42 11.53 23.28 -2.51
N VAL A 43 12.24 22.63 -1.59
CA VAL A 43 12.81 23.24 -0.38
C VAL A 43 14.31 22.99 -0.41
N ASP A 44 15.08 24.04 -0.69
CA ASP A 44 16.53 23.95 -0.92
C ASP A 44 16.86 22.88 -1.99
N ARG A 45 17.60 21.82 -1.65
CA ARG A 45 17.91 20.71 -2.55
C ARG A 45 16.87 19.59 -2.58
N PHE A 46 15.85 19.65 -1.74
CA PHE A 46 14.83 18.62 -1.62
C PHE A 46 13.60 18.93 -2.46
N ARG A 47 13.08 17.92 -3.17
CA ARG A 47 11.78 17.96 -3.85
C ARG A 47 10.78 17.16 -3.03
N LYS A 48 9.62 17.74 -2.77
CA LYS A 48 8.55 17.13 -1.97
C LYS A 48 7.25 17.14 -2.76
N ILE A 49 6.49 16.06 -2.63
CA ILE A 49 5.12 15.97 -3.14
C ILE A 49 4.13 16.37 -2.05
N TYR A 50 3.02 16.98 -2.45
CA TYR A 50 1.91 17.33 -1.58
C TYR A 50 0.60 17.32 -2.36
N GLY A 51 -0.52 17.44 -1.66
CA GLY A 51 -1.85 17.43 -2.26
C GLY A 51 -2.74 16.35 -1.64
N LYS A 52 -4.00 16.33 -2.08
CA LYS A 52 -5.03 15.43 -1.56
C LYS A 52 -4.61 13.96 -1.61
N ALA A 53 -4.05 13.52 -2.73
CA ALA A 53 -3.62 12.13 -2.91
C ALA A 53 -2.52 11.71 -1.91
N VAL A 54 -1.65 12.63 -1.50
CA VAL A 54 -0.61 12.35 -0.49
C VAL A 54 -1.23 12.18 0.89
N VAL A 55 -2.18 13.06 1.25
CA VAL A 55 -2.94 12.98 2.51
C VAL A 55 -3.76 11.69 2.57
N GLU A 56 -4.47 11.36 1.48
CA GLU A 56 -5.24 10.12 1.34
C GLU A 56 -4.33 8.88 1.48
N THR A 57 -3.16 8.86 0.84
CA THR A 57 -2.19 7.77 0.99
C THR A 57 -1.76 7.57 2.45
N HIS A 58 -1.50 8.65 3.18
CA HIS A 58 -1.17 8.57 4.61
C HIS A 58 -2.34 8.05 5.46
N ARG A 59 -3.59 8.41 5.13
CA ARG A 59 -4.79 7.86 5.80
C ARG A 59 -4.95 6.38 5.51
N LEU A 60 -4.83 5.97 4.24
CA LEU A 60 -4.86 4.58 3.82
C LEU A 60 -3.82 3.73 4.55
N LEU A 61 -2.61 4.24 4.81
CA LEU A 61 -1.61 3.52 5.61
C LEU A 61 -1.98 3.36 7.10
N LYS A 62 -2.79 4.26 7.64
CA LYS A 62 -3.25 4.31 9.04
C LYS A 62 -4.64 3.67 9.24
N ASN A 63 -5.11 2.87 8.30
CA ASN A 63 -6.43 2.22 8.35
C ASN A 63 -6.55 1.16 9.46
N HIS A 64 -7.78 0.65 9.63
CA HIS A 64 -8.15 -0.38 10.62
C HIS A 64 -8.12 -1.82 10.07
N ILE A 65 -7.37 -2.10 8.99
CA ILE A 65 -7.18 -3.47 8.52
C ILE A 65 -6.40 -4.25 9.57
N HIS A 66 -6.93 -5.40 9.99
CA HIS A 66 -6.33 -6.26 11.02
C HIS A 66 -5.00 -6.88 10.59
N SER A 67 -4.86 -7.22 9.30
CA SER A 67 -3.62 -7.74 8.76
C SER A 67 -2.53 -6.65 8.75
N HIS A 68 -1.31 -7.02 9.10
CA HIS A 68 -0.16 -6.10 9.10
C HIS A 68 0.70 -6.20 7.83
N THR A 69 0.42 -7.20 6.98
CA THR A 69 1.15 -7.45 5.74
C THR A 69 0.17 -7.57 4.58
N TYR A 70 0.03 -6.52 3.77
CA TYR A 70 -0.96 -6.49 2.69
C TYR A 70 -0.60 -5.51 1.57
N ALA A 71 -1.24 -5.70 0.42
CA ALA A 71 -1.38 -4.67 -0.61
C ALA A 71 -2.78 -4.06 -0.56
N LEU A 72 -2.89 -2.78 -0.88
CA LEU A 72 -4.15 -2.04 -0.97
C LEU A 72 -4.15 -1.24 -2.27
N VAL A 73 -5.24 -1.34 -3.02
CA VAL A 73 -5.44 -0.61 -4.27
C VAL A 73 -6.75 0.17 -4.19
N THR A 74 -6.69 1.48 -4.43
CA THR A 74 -7.90 2.32 -4.42
C THR A 74 -8.71 2.16 -5.70
N HIS A 75 -10.03 2.33 -5.60
CA HIS A 75 -10.92 2.32 -6.74
C HIS A 75 -10.54 3.36 -7.81
N GLN A 76 -10.11 4.55 -7.37
CA GLN A 76 -9.66 5.61 -8.28
C GLN A 76 -8.45 5.19 -9.12
N TYR A 77 -7.52 4.44 -8.51
CA TYR A 77 -6.37 3.90 -9.24
C TYR A 77 -6.81 2.90 -10.31
N LEU A 78 -7.71 1.98 -9.96
CA LEU A 78 -8.21 0.96 -10.89
C LEU A 78 -8.98 1.56 -12.07
N GLN A 79 -9.83 2.55 -11.80
CA GLN A 79 -10.53 3.31 -12.84
C GLN A 79 -9.56 3.96 -13.81
N GLN A 80 -8.48 4.57 -13.29
CA GLN A 80 -7.48 5.21 -14.14
C GLN A 80 -6.64 4.20 -14.92
N ALA A 81 -6.36 3.03 -14.33
CA ALA A 81 -5.60 1.97 -14.96
C ALA A 81 -6.38 1.24 -16.07
N ASN A 82 -7.69 1.51 -16.22
CA ASN A 82 -8.61 0.73 -17.06
C ASN A 82 -8.54 -0.78 -16.77
N ASP A 83 -8.19 -1.16 -15.54
CA ASP A 83 -8.04 -2.56 -15.17
C ASP A 83 -9.39 -3.11 -14.69
N SER A 84 -10.14 -3.70 -15.62
CA SER A 84 -11.41 -4.37 -15.36
C SER A 84 -11.24 -5.76 -14.72
N ASN A 85 -10.01 -6.26 -14.55
CA ASN A 85 -9.77 -7.63 -14.07
C ASN A 85 -9.79 -7.76 -12.54
N MET A 86 -10.18 -6.72 -11.81
CA MET A 86 -10.26 -6.79 -10.34
C MET A 86 -11.14 -7.96 -9.87
N GLU A 87 -12.19 -8.34 -10.63
CA GLU A 87 -13.05 -9.49 -10.32
C GLU A 87 -12.29 -10.82 -10.22
N GLN A 88 -11.21 -10.98 -10.99
CA GLN A 88 -10.41 -12.20 -11.06
C GLN A 88 -9.41 -12.33 -9.90
N TRP A 89 -9.22 -11.27 -9.11
CA TRP A 89 -8.30 -11.32 -7.98
C TRP A 89 -8.95 -12.05 -6.79
N GLU A 90 -8.33 -13.16 -6.42
CA GLU A 90 -8.72 -13.97 -5.27
C GLU A 90 -8.25 -13.34 -3.94
N ASN A 91 -8.83 -13.79 -2.82
CA ASN A 91 -8.48 -13.36 -1.47
C ASN A 91 -8.42 -11.82 -1.29
N LYS A 92 -9.48 -11.15 -1.73
CA LYS A 92 -9.61 -9.70 -1.64
C LYS A 92 -10.73 -9.31 -0.70
N SER A 93 -10.60 -8.15 -0.09
CA SER A 93 -11.65 -7.54 0.72
C SER A 93 -11.78 -6.06 0.37
N GLN A 94 -13.00 -5.63 0.12
CA GLN A 94 -13.31 -4.25 -0.23
C GLN A 94 -13.77 -3.51 1.02
N LEU A 95 -13.24 -2.32 1.23
CA LEU A 95 -13.56 -1.44 2.35
C LEU A 95 -13.82 -0.03 1.86
N TYR A 96 -14.57 0.70 2.67
CA TYR A 96 -14.92 2.09 2.47
C TYR A 96 -14.53 2.87 3.73
N ASP A 97 -13.79 3.95 3.55
CA ASP A 97 -13.41 4.86 4.62
C ASP A 97 -13.97 6.25 4.33
N VAL A 98 -14.85 6.72 5.20
CA VAL A 98 -15.52 8.03 5.09
C VAL A 98 -14.78 9.02 5.97
N TYR A 99 -14.42 10.17 5.42
CA TYR A 99 -13.70 11.20 6.15
C TYR A 99 -14.19 12.62 5.84
N ASP A 100 -13.64 13.60 6.58
CA ASP A 100 -14.07 15.00 6.67
C ASP A 100 -14.53 15.66 5.36
N VAL A 101 -13.93 15.29 4.23
CA VAL A 101 -14.16 15.91 2.91
C VAL A 101 -14.28 14.88 1.76
N GLY A 102 -14.56 13.61 2.06
CA GLY A 102 -14.76 12.61 1.00
C GLY A 102 -14.81 11.16 1.48
N GLU A 103 -14.85 10.25 0.51
CA GLU A 103 -14.86 8.81 0.74
C GLU A 103 -13.73 8.14 -0.03
N LEU A 104 -13.09 7.14 0.57
CA LEU A 104 -12.09 6.29 -0.05
C LEU A 104 -12.62 4.87 -0.15
N CYS A 105 -12.91 4.43 -1.36
CA CYS A 105 -13.18 3.03 -1.66
C CYS A 105 -11.87 2.34 -2.09
N TYR A 106 -11.55 1.23 -1.46
CA TYR A 106 -10.35 0.47 -1.78
C TYR A 106 -10.52 -1.03 -1.54
N THR A 107 -9.70 -1.79 -2.23
CA THR A 107 -9.61 -3.24 -2.10
C THR A 107 -8.24 -3.58 -1.53
N TYR A 108 -8.17 -4.45 -0.52
CA TYR A 108 -6.91 -4.95 0.01
C TYR A 108 -6.77 -6.46 -0.17
N PHE A 109 -5.52 -6.90 -0.21
CA PHE A 109 -5.06 -8.27 -0.44
C PHE A 109 -4.11 -8.61 0.72
N PRO A 110 -4.60 -9.28 1.78
CA PRO A 110 -3.73 -9.75 2.83
C PRO A 110 -2.76 -10.78 2.25
N TYR A 111 -1.48 -10.65 2.60
CA TYR A 111 -0.45 -11.62 2.24
C TYR A 111 -0.39 -12.80 3.22
N GLU A 112 -1.45 -12.99 4.01
CA GLU A 112 -1.50 -14.05 5.00
C GLU A 112 -1.26 -15.40 4.33
N MET A 113 -0.23 -16.08 4.83
CA MET A 113 0.04 -17.46 4.46
C MET A 113 -1.05 -18.32 5.11
N ALA A 114 -1.75 -19.09 4.29
CA ALA A 114 -2.48 -20.26 4.79
C ALA A 114 -1.50 -21.25 5.43
#